data_AF-A0A2V6CF49-F1
#
_entry.id   AF-A0A2V6CF49-F1
#
_cell.length_a   1.000
_cell.length_b   1.000
_cell.length_c   1.000
_cell.angle_alpha   90.00
_cell.angle_beta   90.00
_cell.angle_gamma   90.00
#
_symmetry.space_group_name_H-M   'P 1'
#
loop_
_entity.id
_entity.type
_entity.pdbx_description
1 polymer ?
#
loop_
_entity_poly.entity_id
_entity_poly.type
_entity_poly.pdbx_seq_one_letter_code
_entity_poly.pdbx_strand_id
1 'polypeptide(L)'
;LAINPDSVDSLNNLAWTLATFPETWIRNGDQALALAKRANQLSGDNSPAILRTLAAACAENGRFTEARIIAERGLQLANTQKNSTLANIFEGDIALYRTNAPVRTATQPR
;
A
#
# COMPACT_ATOMS: atom_id res chain seq x y z
N LEU A 1 -11.82 -14.76 -18.19
CA LEU A 1 -10.95 -14.39 -17.06
C LEU A 1 -11.83 -14.26 -15.82
N ALA A 2 -11.83 -15.26 -14.95
CA ALA A 2 -12.62 -15.23 -13.71
C ALA A 2 -11.89 -14.32 -12.72
N ILE A 3 -12.46 -13.15 -12.44
CA ILE A 3 -12.02 -12.30 -11.32
C ILE A 3 -12.47 -13.05 -10.08
N ASN A 4 -11.56 -13.71 -9.38
CA ASN A 4 -11.86 -14.27 -8.08
C ASN A 4 -11.74 -13.11 -7.07
N PRO A 5 -12.85 -12.59 -6.55
CA PRO A 5 -12.87 -11.38 -5.71
C PRO A 5 -12.11 -11.56 -4.38
N ASP A 6 -11.82 -12.81 -4.00
CA ASP A 6 -11.02 -13.15 -2.82
C ASP A 6 -9.54 -13.45 -3.12
N SER A 7 -9.07 -13.23 -4.35
CA SER A 7 -7.64 -13.35 -4.65
C SER A 7 -6.83 -12.24 -3.98
N VAL A 8 -5.67 -12.60 -3.44
CA VAL A 8 -4.73 -11.67 -2.78
C VAL A 8 -4.45 -10.44 -3.65
N ASP A 9 -4.24 -10.65 -4.94
CA ASP A 9 -3.97 -9.58 -5.91
C ASP A 9 -5.18 -8.65 -6.11
N SER A 10 -6.39 -9.19 -6.14
CA SER A 10 -7.61 -8.38 -6.31
C SER A 10 -7.88 -7.53 -5.06
N LEU A 11 -7.71 -8.11 -3.88
CA LEU A 11 -7.80 -7.38 -2.60
C LEU A 11 -6.75 -6.28 -2.53
N ASN A 12 -5.51 -6.58 -2.91
CA ASN A 12 -4.41 -5.63 -2.91
C ASN A 12 -4.65 -4.48 -3.91
N ASN A 13 -5.08 -4.78 -5.14
CA ASN A 13 -5.31 -3.77 -6.16
C ASN A 13 -6.46 -2.83 -5.77
N LEU A 14 -7.57 -3.38 -5.25
CA LEU A 14 -8.68 -2.56 -4.78
C LEU A 14 -8.28 -1.70 -3.57
N ALA A 15 -7.54 -2.27 -2.61
CA ALA A 15 -7.04 -1.52 -1.47
C ALA A 15 -6.12 -0.37 -1.90
N TRP A 16 -5.23 -0.62 -2.87
CA TRP A 16 -4.35 0.40 -3.42
C TRP A 16 -5.15 1.55 -4.04
N THR A 17 -6.11 1.24 -4.91
CA THR A 17 -6.99 2.25 -5.52
C THR A 17 -7.70 3.07 -4.46
N LEU A 18 -8.36 2.43 -3.48
CA LEU A 18 -9.11 3.14 -2.44
C LEU A 18 -8.22 3.99 -1.50
N ALA A 19 -6.94 3.66 -1.36
CA ALA A 19 -5.99 4.43 -0.57
C ALA A 19 -5.39 5.61 -1.33
N THR A 20 -5.03 5.44 -2.62
CA THR A 20 -4.15 6.39 -3.32
C THR A 20 -4.85 7.21 -4.39
N PHE A 21 -6.13 6.98 -4.69
CA PHE A 21 -6.83 7.69 -5.76
C PHE A 21 -6.82 9.22 -5.55
N PRO A 22 -6.52 10.05 -6.56
CA PRO A 22 -6.41 11.49 -6.36
C PRO A 22 -7.74 12.16 -5.97
N GLU A 23 -8.86 11.64 -6.46
CA GLU A 23 -10.19 12.15 -6.19
C GLU A 23 -10.76 11.58 -4.89
N THR A 24 -11.21 12.48 -4.01
CA THR A 24 -11.77 12.16 -2.68
C THR A 24 -12.98 11.24 -2.72
N TRP A 25 -13.77 11.27 -3.79
CA TRP A 25 -15.01 10.50 -3.90
C TRP A 25 -14.78 9.00 -4.18
N ILE A 26 -13.60 8.62 -4.68
CA ILE A 26 -13.20 7.21 -4.80
C ILE A 26 -12.49 6.72 -3.54
N ARG A 27 -11.78 7.62 -2.84
CA ARG A 27 -11.01 7.21 -1.67
C ARG A 27 -11.89 6.73 -0.54
N ASN A 28 -11.47 5.64 0.07
CA ASN A 28 -12.07 5.09 1.28
C ASN A 28 -10.96 4.44 2.10
N GLY A 29 -10.38 5.22 3.02
CA GLY A 29 -9.28 4.76 3.87
C GLY A 29 -9.66 3.52 4.69
N ASP A 30 -10.84 3.48 5.29
CA ASP A 30 -11.27 2.37 6.14
C ASP A 30 -11.42 1.07 5.34
N GLN A 31 -12.05 1.15 4.17
CA GLN A 31 -12.19 0.00 3.28
C GLN A 31 -10.84 -0.44 2.70
N ALA A 32 -9.99 0.51 2.32
CA ALA A 32 -8.62 0.22 1.86
C ALA A 32 -7.83 -0.54 2.93
N LEU A 33 -7.93 -0.10 4.19
CA LEU A 33 -7.24 -0.71 5.32
C LEU A 33 -7.73 -2.14 5.59
N ALA A 34 -9.05 -2.36 5.55
CA ALA A 34 -9.63 -3.69 5.73
C ALA A 34 -9.19 -4.67 4.63
N LEU A 35 -9.21 -4.24 3.38
CA LEU A 35 -8.79 -5.05 2.23
C LEU A 35 -7.28 -5.34 2.24
N ALA A 36 -6.46 -4.34 2.52
CA ALA A 36 -5.01 -4.50 2.61
C ALA A 36 -4.61 -5.46 3.74
N LYS A 37 -5.26 -5.37 4.91
CA LYS A 37 -5.04 -6.30 6.02
C LYS A 37 -5.38 -7.74 5.64
N ARG A 38 -6.52 -7.94 4.97
CA ARG A 38 -6.93 -9.27 4.49
C ARG A 38 -5.94 -9.82 3.47
N ALA A 39 -5.49 -9.01 2.51
CA ALA A 39 -4.48 -9.40 1.54
C ALA A 39 -3.16 -9.80 2.23
N ASN A 40 -2.72 -9.03 3.24
CA ASN A 40 -1.48 -9.30 3.96
C ASN A 40 -1.54 -10.65 4.68
N GLN A 41 -2.63 -10.89 5.41
CA GLN A 41 -2.90 -12.16 6.10
C GLN A 41 -2.91 -13.35 5.15
N LEU A 42 -3.61 -13.24 4.02
CA LEU A 42 -3.69 -14.31 3.03
C LEU A 42 -2.34 -14.57 2.32
N SER A 43 -1.47 -13.56 2.25
CA SER A 43 -0.12 -13.70 1.70
C SER A 43 0.93 -14.21 2.69
N GLY A 44 0.55 -14.42 3.97
CA GLY A 44 1.47 -14.80 5.03
C GLY A 44 2.45 -13.69 5.43
N ASP A 45 2.04 -12.42 5.30
CA ASP A 45 2.83 -11.23 5.62
C ASP A 45 4.23 -11.17 4.95
N ASN A 46 4.37 -11.78 3.77
CA ASN A 46 5.65 -11.95 3.08
C ASN A 46 5.71 -11.28 1.69
N SER A 47 4.76 -10.41 1.39
CA SER A 47 4.73 -9.65 0.14
C SER A 47 5.03 -8.18 0.39
N PRO A 48 6.18 -7.65 -0.06
CA PRO A 48 6.48 -6.22 0.06
C PRO A 48 5.47 -5.37 -0.70
N ALA A 49 4.91 -5.85 -1.82
CA ALA A 49 3.89 -5.11 -2.56
C ALA A 49 2.62 -4.87 -1.71
N ILE A 50 2.22 -5.87 -0.91
CA ILE A 50 1.03 -5.76 -0.05
C ILE A 50 1.32 -4.89 1.17
N LEU A 51 2.52 -4.99 1.74
CA LEU A 51 2.96 -4.09 2.82
C LEU A 51 2.94 -2.63 2.37
N ARG A 52 3.32 -2.35 1.12
CA ARG A 52 3.23 -1.01 0.54
C ARG A 52 1.79 -0.50 0.52
N THR A 53 0.86 -1.32 0.03
CA THR A 53 -0.57 -1.00 0.00
C THR A 53 -1.14 -0.77 1.39
N LEU A 54 -0.78 -1.61 2.35
CA LEU A 54 -1.20 -1.48 3.73
C LEU A 54 -0.70 -0.16 4.35
N ALA A 55 0.56 0.21 4.10
CA ALA A 55 1.11 1.48 4.53
C ALA A 55 0.36 2.67 3.91
N ALA A 56 0.06 2.62 2.61
CA ALA A 56 -0.71 3.67 1.93
C ALA A 56 -2.12 3.81 2.52
N ALA A 57 -2.80 2.69 2.81
CA ALA A 57 -4.10 2.70 3.47
C ALA A 57 -4.04 3.29 4.89
N CYS A 58 -3.00 2.97 5.67
CA CYS A 58 -2.78 3.60 6.97
C CYS A 58 -2.60 5.12 6.83
N ALA A 59 -1.80 5.57 5.87
CA ALA A 59 -1.54 7.00 5.64
C ALA A 59 -2.81 7.75 5.21
N GLU A 60 -3.66 7.16 4.38
CA GLU A 60 -4.94 7.77 4.00
C GLU A 60 -5.89 7.96 5.19
N ASN A 61 -5.79 7.11 6.22
CA ASN A 61 -6.51 7.27 7.48
C ASN A 61 -5.81 8.20 8.49
N GLY A 62 -4.78 8.93 8.08
CA GLY A 62 -3.99 9.80 8.97
C GLY A 62 -3.08 9.05 9.94
N ARG A 63 -2.94 7.72 9.80
CA ARG A 63 -2.12 6.86 10.67
C ARG A 63 -0.68 6.81 10.16
N PHE A 64 -0.04 7.98 10.04
CA PHE A 64 1.29 8.11 9.42
C PHE A 64 2.40 7.37 10.17
N THR A 65 2.33 7.30 11.50
CA THR A 65 3.28 6.53 12.30
C THR A 65 3.21 5.03 11.98
N GLU A 66 2.00 4.49 11.89
CA GLU A 66 1.76 3.08 11.53
C GLU A 66 2.20 2.83 10.07
N ALA A 67 1.85 3.73 9.15
CA ALA A 67 2.26 3.67 7.75
C ALA A 67 3.79 3.58 7.59
N ARG A 68 4.54 4.40 8.34
CA ARG A 68 6.01 4.38 8.31
C ARG A 68 6.58 3.05 8.80
N ILE A 69 6.09 2.52 9.93
CA ILE A 69 6.56 1.24 10.47
C ILE A 69 6.34 0.10 9.46
N ILE A 70 5.17 0.08 8.83
CA ILE A 70 4.82 -0.93 7.82
C ILE A 70 5.69 -0.78 6.57
N ALA A 71 5.92 0.46 6.11
CA ALA A 71 6.79 0.74 4.98
C ALA A 71 8.26 0.37 5.25
N GLU A 72 8.77 0.58 6.47
CA GLU A 72 10.11 0.16 6.89
C GLU A 72 10.25 -1.37 6.87
N ARG A 73 9.25 -2.11 7.34
CA ARG A 73 9.20 -3.57 7.20
C ARG A 73 9.18 -4.00 5.73
N GLY A 74 8.40 -3.31 4.91
CA GLY A 74 8.34 -3.54 3.46
C GLY A 74 9.67 -3.32 2.76
N LEU A 75 10.39 -2.25 3.12
CA LEU A 75 11.74 -1.95 2.65
C LEU A 75 12.73 -3.07 3.00
N GLN A 76 12.74 -3.50 4.27
CA GLN A 76 13.59 -4.61 4.71
C GLN A 76 13.33 -5.87 3.88
N LEU A 77 12.07 -6.22 3.69
CA LEU A 77 11.70 -7.41 2.93
C LEU A 77 12.06 -7.29 1.44
N ALA A 78 11.83 -6.13 0.83
CA ALA A 78 12.24 -5.86 -0.55
C ALA A 78 13.78 -6.01 -0.72
N ASN A 79 14.56 -5.52 0.25
CA ASN A 79 16.02 -5.69 0.26
C ASN A 79 16.43 -7.17 0.40
N THR A 80 15.80 -7.93 1.31
CA THR A 80 16.02 -9.38 1.45
C THR A 80 15.71 -10.13 0.15
N GLN A 81 14.66 -9.72 -0.56
CA GLN A 81 14.26 -10.28 -1.86
C GLN A 81 15.08 -9.73 -3.04
N LYS A 82 16.06 -8.85 -2.79
CA LYS A 82 16.88 -8.17 -3.82
C LYS A 82 16.03 -7.39 -4.85
N ASN A 83 14.87 -6.90 -4.45
CA ASN A 83 14.00 -6.07 -5.28
C ASN A 83 14.32 -4.59 -5.06
N SER A 84 15.41 -4.13 -5.67
CA SER A 84 15.90 -2.75 -5.51
C SER A 84 14.90 -1.70 -6.02
N THR A 85 14.09 -2.03 -7.03
CA THR A 85 13.05 -1.13 -7.53
C THR A 85 12.00 -0.85 -6.45
N LEU A 86 11.52 -1.89 -5.77
CA LEU A 86 10.52 -1.75 -4.72
C LEU A 86 11.11 -1.15 -3.44
N ALA A 87 12.38 -1.44 -3.14
CA ALA A 87 13.11 -0.78 -2.06
C ALA A 87 13.16 0.74 -2.25
N ASN A 88 13.55 1.21 -3.44
CA ASN A 88 13.59 2.65 -3.75
C ASN A 88 12.20 3.31 -3.64
N ILE A 89 11.15 2.60 -4.05
CA ILE A 89 9.77 3.06 -3.90
C ILE A 89 9.42 3.24 -2.41
N PHE A 90 9.78 2.28 -1.56
CA PHE A 90 9.53 2.39 -0.13
C PHE A 90 10.27 3.55 0.51
N GLU A 91 11.50 3.86 0.10
CA GLU A 91 12.22 5.03 0.60
C GLU A 91 11.47 6.34 0.29
N GLY A 92 10.90 6.45 -0.91
CA GLY A 92 10.03 7.56 -1.30
C GLY A 92 8.74 7.63 -0.46
N ASP A 93 8.05 6.50 -0.28
CA ASP A 93 6.83 6.42 0.53
C ASP A 93 7.12 6.81 2.00
N ILE A 94 8.24 6.34 2.57
CA ILE A 94 8.67 6.69 3.93
C ILE A 94 8.95 8.19 4.06
N ALA A 95 9.58 8.80 3.06
CA ALA A 95 9.83 10.24 3.05
C ALA A 95 8.52 11.04 3.07
N LEU A 96 7.50 10.61 2.33
CA LEU A 96 6.16 11.21 2.37
C LEU A 96 5.50 11.05 3.75
N TYR A 97 5.55 9.86 4.34
CA TYR A 97 4.93 9.63 5.65
C TYR A 97 5.60 10.43 6.77
N ARG A 98 6.90 10.74 6.66
CA ARG A 98 7.59 11.64 7.61
C ARG A 98 7.06 13.07 7.59
N THR A 99 6.53 13.52 6.45
CA THR A 99 5.91 14.85 6.32
C THR A 99 4.39 14.81 6.48
N ASN A 100 3.83 13.68 6.96
CA ASN A 100 2.39 13.42 7.05
C ASN A 100 1.67 13.56 5.71
N ALA A 101 2.34 13.21 4.61
CA ALA A 101 1.77 13.19 3.27
C ALA A 101 1.43 11.73 2.88
N PRO A 102 0.20 11.46 2.40
CA PRO A 102 -0.15 10.15 1.87
C PRO A 102 0.41 9.95 0.46
N VAL A 103 0.60 8.68 0.07
CA VAL A 103 0.92 8.33 -1.31
C VAL A 103 -0.32 8.57 -2.17
N ARG A 104 -0.12 9.21 -3.32
CA ARG A 104 -1.17 9.39 -4.32
C ARG A 104 -0.67 8.87 -5.66
N THR A 105 -1.47 8.03 -6.31
CA THR A 105 -1.19 7.62 -7.69
C THR A 105 -1.38 8.85 -8.57
N ALA A 106 -0.30 9.31 -9.21
CA ALA A 106 -0.42 10.31 -10.25
C ALA A 106 -1.41 9.78 -11.30
N THR A 107 -2.48 10.52 -11.55
CA THR A 107 -3.25 10.39 -12.79
C THR A 107 -2.28 10.71 -13.92
N GLN A 108 -1.63 9.71 -14.48
CA GLN A 108 -0.94 9.90 -15.75
C GLN A 108 -2.02 9.95 -16.83
N PRO A 109 -2.28 11.09 -17.48
CA PRO A 109 -2.99 11.06 -18.74
C PRO A 109 -2.12 10.24 -19.70
N ARG A 110 -2.71 9.19 -20.30
CA ARG A 110 -2.11 8.47 -21.42
C ARG A 110 -1.95 9.41 -22.61
#